data_AF-X1DSF3-F1
#
_entry.id   AF-X1DSF3-F1
#
_cell.length_a   1.000
_cell.length_b   1.000
_cell.length_c   1.000
_cell.angle_alpha   90.00
_cell.angle_beta   90.00
_cell.angle_gamma   90.00
#
_symmetry.space_group_name_H-M   'P 1'
#
loop_
_entity.id
_entity.type
_entity.pdbx_description
1 polymer ?
#
loop_
_entity_poly.entity_id
_entity_poly.type
_entity_poly.pdbx_seq_one_letter_code
_entity_poly.pdbx_strand_id
1 'polypeptide(L)' 'MKSDFSNNFEIKIVYDDICAQPGFLMGFGFSALIFNNLSKTHLLFDTGGKGDILIHNIN' A
#
# COMPACT_ATOMS: atom_id res chain seq x y z
N MET A 1 14.84 25.51 -10.16
CA MET A 1 15.30 24.22 -9.60
C MET A 1 14.24 23.18 -9.92
N LYS A 2 14.56 22.09 -10.64
CA LYS A 2 13.67 20.93 -10.72
C LYS A 2 13.83 20.18 -9.39
N SER A 3 12.82 20.19 -8.54
CA SER A 3 12.80 19.33 -7.35
C SER A 3 12.57 17.90 -7.81
N ASP A 4 13.51 17.01 -7.51
CA ASP A 4 13.37 15.60 -7.77
C ASP A 4 12.41 15.01 -6.72
N PHE A 5 11.17 14.74 -7.13
CA PHE A 5 10.11 14.22 -6.26
C PHE A 5 10.20 12.70 -6.04
N SER A 6 11.15 12.03 -6.71
CA SER A 6 11.23 10.56 -6.79
C SER A 6 11.33 9.85 -5.44
N ASN A 7 11.88 10.50 -4.41
CA ASN A 7 12.06 9.91 -3.08
C ASN A 7 11.07 10.42 -2.01
N ASN A 8 10.07 11.21 -2.40
CA ASN A 8 9.12 11.80 -1.44
C ASN A 8 7.95 10.88 -1.10
N PHE A 9 7.77 9.79 -1.83
CA PHE A 9 6.67 8.86 -1.63
C PHE A 9 7.16 7.41 -1.69
N GLU A 10 6.73 6.62 -0.72
CA GLU A 10 6.91 5.17 -0.73
C GLU A 10 5.54 4.53 -0.96
N ILE A 11 5.46 3.60 -1.91
CA ILE A 11 4.23 2.90 -2.25
C ILE A 11 4.42 1.42 -1.92
N LYS A 12 3.54 0.90 -1.07
CA LYS A 12 3.48 -0.52 -0.73
C LYS A 12 2.13 -1.06 -1.18
N ILE A 13 2.14 -2.05 -2.08
CA ILE A 13 0.92 -2.80 -2.40
C ILE A 13 0.64 -3.71 -1.20
N VAL A 14 -0.54 -3.54 -0.60
CA VAL A 14 -0.94 -4.26 0.62
C VAL A 14 -2.11 -5.21 0.38
N TYR A 15 -2.70 -5.20 -0.82
CA TYR A 15 -3.71 -6.16 -1.24
C TYR A 15 -3.68 -6.21 -2.77
N ASP A 16 -3.65 -7.41 -3.33
CA ASP A 16 -3.74 -7.67 -4.77
C ASP A 16 -4.29 -9.10 -4.99
N ASP A 17 -4.74 -9.37 -6.21
CA ASP A 17 -5.12 -10.70 -6.69
C ASP A 17 -3.95 -11.68 -6.56
N ILE A 18 -2.72 -11.18 -6.76
CA ILE A 18 -1.48 -11.94 -6.65
C ILE A 18 -0.45 -11.18 -5.82
N CYS A 19 -0.05 -11.77 -4.68
CA CYS A 19 0.98 -11.22 -3.82
C CYS A 19 2.17 -12.18 -3.74
N ALA A 20 3.34 -11.76 -4.22
CA ALA A 20 4.56 -12.58 -4.21
C ALA A 20 5.33 -12.52 -2.88
N GLN A 21 4.92 -11.65 -1.95
CA GLN A 21 5.65 -11.40 -0.70
C GLN A 21 5.26 -12.43 0.39
N PRO A 22 6.22 -13.14 1.00
CA PRO A 22 5.91 -14.09 2.09
C PRO A 22 5.18 -13.42 3.26
N GLY A 23 4.13 -14.07 3.74
CA GLY A 23 3.33 -13.60 4.88
C GLY A 23 2.12 -12.72 4.52
N PHE A 24 2.03 -12.26 3.27
CA PHE A 24 0.86 -11.53 2.77
C PHE A 24 -0.25 -12.49 2.37
N LEU A 25 -1.49 -12.10 2.68
CA LEU A 25 -2.70 -12.77 2.21
C LEU A 25 -3.16 -12.12 0.90
N MET A 26 -3.74 -12.95 0.02
CA MET A 26 -4.25 -12.55 -1.30
C MET A 26 -5.77 -12.57 -1.34
N GLY A 27 -6.37 -11.74 -2.19
CA GLY A 27 -7.80 -11.79 -2.50
C GLY A 27 -8.12 -10.95 -3.73
N PHE A 28 -9.33 -11.08 -4.28
CA PHE A 28 -9.71 -10.28 -5.44
C PHE A 28 -9.86 -8.79 -5.07
N GLY A 29 -9.19 -7.90 -5.79
CA GLY A 29 -9.19 -6.46 -5.58
C GLY A 29 -7.79 -5.88 -5.35
N PHE A 30 -7.72 -4.60 -4.99
CA PHE A 30 -6.45 -3.89 -4.84
C PHE A 30 -6.48 -2.94 -3.63
N SER A 31 -5.33 -2.78 -2.98
CA SER A 31 -5.10 -1.70 -2.02
C SER A 31 -3.62 -1.37 -1.93
N ALA A 32 -3.31 -0.08 -1.83
CA ALA A 32 -1.95 0.42 -1.67
C ALA A 32 -1.85 1.38 -0.47
N LEU A 33 -0.83 1.15 0.35
CA LEU A 33 -0.43 2.07 1.40
C LEU A 33 0.67 2.99 0.86
N ILE A 34 0.40 4.28 0.87
CA ILE A 34 1.31 5.31 0.36
C ILE A 34 1.79 6.13 1.54
N PHE A 35 3.10 6.14 1.77
CA PHE A 35 3.74 6.99 2.77
C PHE A 35 4.29 8.26 2.10
N ASN A 36 3.82 9.42 2.55
CA ASN A 36 4.34 10.72 2.13
C ASN A 36 5.47 11.15 3.07
N ASN A 37 6.71 11.12 2.59
CA ASN A 37 7.89 11.49 3.34
C ASN A 37 7.95 12.99 3.71
N LEU A 38 7.21 13.86 3.01
CA LEU A 38 7.17 15.31 3.27
C LEU A 38 6.29 15.65 4.47
N SER A 39 5.07 15.11 4.50
CA SER A 39 4.09 15.37 5.58
C SER A 39 4.14 14.34 6.70
N LYS A 40 4.89 13.23 6.53
CA LYS A 40 4.93 12.10 7.45
C LYS A 40 3.55 11.47 7.69
N THR A 41 2.74 11.41 6.63
CA THR A 41 1.37 10.87 6.67
C THR A 41 1.25 9.63 5.79
N HIS A 42 0.34 8.74 6.18
CA HIS A 42 -0.07 7.61 5.36
C HIS A 42 -1.38 7.93 4.63
N LEU A 43 -1.48 7.49 3.39
CA LEU A 43 -2.71 7.46 2.62
C LEU A 43 -2.98 6.00 2.23
N LEU A 44 -4.17 5.52 2.55
CA LEU A 44 -4.65 4.23 2.10
C LEU A 44 -5.49 4.46 0.84
N PHE A 45 -5.04 3.92 -0.29
CA PHE A 45 -5.77 3.95 -1.54
C PHE A 45 -6.48 2.62 -1.77
N ASP A 46 -7.81 2.68 -1.85
CA ASP A 46 -8.73 1.53 -1.95
C ASP A 46 -8.60 0.54 -0.76
N THR A 47 -9.53 -0.39 -0.64
CA THR A 47 -9.63 -1.33 0.49
C THR A 47 -9.70 -2.79 0.07
N GLY A 48 -9.59 -3.08 -1.24
CA GLY A 48 -9.76 -4.42 -1.78
C GLY A 48 -11.16 -4.99 -1.56
N GLY A 49 -11.31 -6.31 -1.75
CA GLY A 49 -12.59 -7.00 -1.64
C GLY A 49 -12.94 -7.51 -0.23
N LYS A 50 -11.95 -7.58 0.69
CA LYS A 50 -12.12 -8.18 2.03
C LYS A 50 -11.27 -7.47 3.07
N GLY A 51 -11.94 -6.90 4.08
CA GLY A 51 -11.29 -6.06 5.11
C GLY A 51 -10.36 -6.83 6.07
N ASP A 52 -10.62 -8.10 6.33
CA ASP A 52 -9.77 -8.96 7.18
C ASP A 52 -8.39 -9.20 6.58
N ILE A 53 -8.32 -9.48 5.27
CA ILE A 53 -7.06 -9.61 4.51
C ILE A 53 -6.29 -8.28 4.53
N LEU A 54 -6.99 -7.17 4.29
CA LEU A 54 -6.37 -5.84 4.34
C LEU A 54 -5.76 -5.56 5.72
N ILE A 55 -6.54 -5.75 6.81
CA ILE A 55 -6.09 -5.52 8.19
C ILE A 55 -4.89 -6.42 8.51
N HIS A 56 -4.90 -7.69 8.08
CA HIS A 56 -3.76 -8.60 8.24
C HIS A 56 -2.49 -8.08 7.54
N ASN A 57 -2.60 -7.55 6.32
CA ASN A 57 -1.46 -7.13 5.51
C ASN A 57 -0.86 -5.76 5.92
N ILE A 58 -1.60 -4.93 6.66
CA ILE A 58 -1.14 -3.60 7.12
C ILE A 58 -0.69 -3.56 8.59
N ASN A 59 -0.99 -4.59 9.38
CA ASN A 59 -0.48 -4.77 10.76
C ASN A 59 0.96 -5.27 10.77
#